data_AF-A0A8T3PI99-F1
#
_entry.id   AF-A0A8T3PI99-F1
#
_cell.length_a   1.000
_cell.length_b   1.000
_cell.length_c   1.000
_cell.angle_alpha   90.00
_cell.angle_beta   90.00
_cell.angle_gamma   90.00
#
_symmetry.space_group_name_H-M   'P 1'
#
loop_
_entity.id
_entity.type
_entity.pdbx_description
1 polymer ?
#
loop_
_entity_poly.entity_id
_entity_poly.type
_entity_poly.pdbx_seq_one_letter_code
_entity_poly.pdbx_strand_id
1 'polypeptide(L)'
;MAPLSLKRDLAGLARLALLASCLSAAVALAQERVRLPAGNGQAQAAHAADDRLARARLIARGEDLFFNETFNGNGRTCGTCHPVENNFTLDPAFIATLKRNDPLFVAERNPALADLENPRLLRAFGLIREHVDGFQNPGVLRGVPHVLSLSTSVASFSGPQTGWSGDGAPGDRSLRSFATGAVIQHFTKTLQRVPGVDFRLPTEAELDALLAFQQSLGRQSDPVLPLALKGTVPRRGQDIFLDDTLGKCNLCHVNAGANATLGAGNLGNIRVDIGVEALLDPPAALTGEPVPPDGGFGASPNPIPQLGFGDGSFNIPPLVEAADTPPFFHNNVIATLEGAVAFYNSDAFNNSRGARQIGGGIHLDTTQVEAVAAFLRVINALENIDSAIRLQRSALKSRNAARRARFVARSAREIEDAIEVLAGASLHPDAVTLLNKARSPVTGCEPCSKTAIRKAIRRERAARGRIAS
;
A
#
# COMPACT_ATOMS: atom_id res chain seq x y z
N MET A 1 -68.03 -32.59 30.28
CA MET A 1 -67.65 -33.76 29.45
C MET A 1 -67.65 -33.30 28.00
N ALA A 2 -66.53 -33.44 27.29
CA ALA A 2 -66.31 -32.92 25.93
C ALA A 2 -67.23 -33.58 24.87
N PRO A 3 -67.42 -33.01 23.66
CA PRO A 3 -66.38 -33.05 22.63
C PRO A 3 -66.23 -31.80 21.71
N LEU A 4 -65.17 -31.84 20.90
CA LEU A 4 -64.70 -30.84 19.94
C LEU A 4 -65.72 -30.43 18.87
N SER A 5 -65.65 -29.16 18.42
CA SER A 5 -66.08 -28.77 17.08
C SER A 5 -65.25 -27.59 16.53
N LEU A 6 -64.78 -27.78 15.30
CA LEU A 6 -64.02 -26.89 14.44
C LEU A 6 -64.65 -25.48 14.33
N LYS A 7 -63.86 -24.44 14.56
CA LYS A 7 -64.08 -23.11 13.96
C LYS A 7 -62.98 -22.82 12.94
N ARG A 8 -63.43 -22.67 11.70
CA ARG A 8 -62.68 -22.22 10.52
C ARG A 8 -62.31 -20.75 10.72
N ASP A 9 -61.02 -20.41 10.54
CA ASP A 9 -60.61 -19.01 10.45
C ASP A 9 -60.19 -18.63 9.02
N LEU A 10 -60.90 -17.62 8.53
CA LEU A 10 -61.01 -17.10 7.17
C LEU A 10 -59.96 -16.03 6.87
N ALA A 11 -58.67 -16.31 7.12
CA ALA A 11 -57.59 -15.35 6.86
C ALA A 11 -56.62 -15.76 5.73
N GLY A 12 -56.81 -16.93 5.13
CA GLY A 12 -55.90 -17.50 4.11
C GLY A 12 -56.26 -17.26 2.64
N LEU A 13 -57.41 -16.63 2.33
CA LEU A 13 -57.93 -16.55 0.95
C LEU A 13 -58.09 -15.11 0.40
N ALA A 14 -57.70 -14.08 1.15
CA ALA A 14 -57.78 -12.68 0.72
C ALA A 14 -56.47 -12.10 0.15
N ARG A 15 -55.40 -12.90 0.01
CA ARG A 15 -54.10 -12.45 -0.54
C ARG A 15 -53.79 -12.92 -1.96
N LEU A 16 -54.67 -13.68 -2.61
CA LEU A 16 -54.45 -14.17 -3.98
C LEU A 16 -55.24 -13.43 -5.09
N ALA A 17 -56.04 -12.42 -4.76
CA ALA A 17 -56.91 -11.74 -5.75
C ALA A 17 -56.60 -10.24 -5.97
N LEU A 18 -55.56 -9.67 -5.35
CA LEU A 18 -55.18 -8.26 -5.54
C LEU A 18 -53.79 -8.03 -6.16
N LEU A 19 -53.09 -9.09 -6.60
CA LEU A 19 -51.82 -9.02 -7.33
C LEU A 19 -51.98 -9.21 -8.85
N ALA A 20 -53.20 -9.46 -9.34
CA ALA A 20 -53.48 -9.77 -10.75
C ALA A 20 -54.06 -8.60 -11.57
N SER A 21 -54.31 -7.42 -10.97
CA SER A 21 -54.87 -6.25 -11.69
C SER A 21 -53.92 -5.05 -11.83
N CYS A 22 -52.71 -5.12 -11.25
CA CYS A 22 -51.67 -4.09 -11.45
C CYS A 22 -50.61 -4.48 -12.49
N LEU A 23 -50.66 -5.71 -13.04
CA LEU A 23 -49.71 -6.18 -14.06
C LEU A 23 -50.12 -5.86 -15.51
N SER A 24 -51.33 -5.34 -15.73
CA SER A 24 -51.85 -5.09 -17.09
C SER A 24 -51.84 -3.61 -17.52
N ALA A 25 -51.45 -2.69 -16.64
CA ALA A 25 -51.26 -1.27 -16.97
C ALA A 25 -49.78 -0.87 -17.21
N ALA A 26 -48.82 -1.74 -16.86
CA ALA A 26 -47.39 -1.45 -17.03
C ALA A 26 -46.81 -1.92 -18.39
N VAL A 27 -47.60 -2.58 -19.24
CA VAL A 27 -47.16 -3.16 -20.53
C VAL A 27 -47.51 -2.26 -21.74
N ALA A 28 -48.12 -1.09 -21.52
CA ALA A 28 -48.54 -0.19 -22.61
C ALA A 28 -47.75 1.14 -22.72
N LEU A 29 -46.63 1.31 -22.00
CA LEU A 29 -45.78 2.52 -22.10
C LEU A 29 -44.31 2.24 -22.51
N ALA A 30 -44.01 1.05 -23.02
CA ALA A 30 -42.64 0.68 -23.44
C ALA A 30 -42.54 0.39 -24.94
N GLN A 31 -43.12 1.23 -25.79
CA GLN A 31 -42.84 1.25 -27.23
C GLN A 31 -42.81 2.67 -27.80
N GLU A 32 -42.05 3.56 -27.16
CA GLU A 32 -41.50 4.71 -27.87
C GLU A 32 -40.03 4.39 -28.17
N ARG A 33 -39.77 3.89 -29.38
CA ARG A 33 -38.41 3.77 -29.91
C ARG A 33 -37.83 5.17 -30.01
N VAL A 34 -37.18 5.63 -28.95
CA VAL A 34 -36.21 6.72 -29.03
C VAL A 34 -35.14 6.25 -30.02
N ARG A 35 -35.21 6.75 -31.26
CA ARG A 35 -34.06 6.76 -32.16
C ARG A 35 -33.03 7.67 -31.50
N LEU A 36 -32.12 7.08 -30.73
CA LEU A 36 -30.90 7.75 -30.32
C LEU A 36 -30.17 8.19 -31.61
N PRO A 37 -29.80 9.48 -31.76
CA PRO A 37 -29.03 9.90 -32.92
C PRO A 37 -27.70 9.16 -32.90
N ALA A 38 -27.41 8.43 -33.99
CA ALA A 38 -26.12 7.84 -34.27
C ALA A 38 -25.10 8.96 -34.54
N GLY A 39 -24.65 9.62 -33.47
CA GLY A 39 -23.72 10.76 -33.54
C GLY A 39 -22.91 11.03 -32.26
N ASN A 40 -23.25 10.41 -31.12
CA ASN A 40 -22.65 10.76 -29.83
C ASN A 40 -21.42 9.92 -29.40
N GLY A 41 -21.17 8.79 -30.07
CA GLY A 41 -20.07 7.88 -29.67
C GLY A 41 -18.68 8.45 -29.95
N GLN A 42 -18.52 9.26 -31.01
CA GLN A 42 -17.23 9.86 -31.36
C GLN A 42 -16.88 11.04 -30.45
N ALA A 43 -17.86 11.88 -30.09
CA ALA A 43 -17.67 13.00 -29.16
C ALA A 43 -17.36 12.49 -27.74
N GLN A 44 -18.08 11.48 -27.25
CA GLN A 44 -17.79 10.84 -25.97
C GLN A 44 -16.42 10.16 -25.94
N ALA A 45 -16.03 9.49 -27.03
CA ALA A 45 -14.70 8.90 -27.16
C ALA A 45 -13.58 9.96 -27.21
N ALA A 46 -13.82 11.11 -27.86
CA ALA A 46 -12.89 12.23 -27.90
C ALA A 46 -12.72 12.88 -26.52
N HIS A 47 -13.82 13.17 -25.81
CA HIS A 47 -13.76 13.67 -24.43
C HIS A 47 -13.02 12.70 -23.49
N ALA A 48 -13.33 11.40 -23.57
CA ALA A 48 -12.61 10.40 -22.77
C ALA A 48 -11.11 10.29 -23.15
N ALA A 49 -10.74 10.60 -24.40
CA ALA A 49 -9.34 10.63 -24.82
C ALA A 49 -8.62 11.87 -24.28
N ASP A 50 -9.29 13.02 -24.29
CA ASP A 50 -8.77 14.28 -23.74
C ASP A 50 -8.58 14.18 -22.22
N ASP A 51 -9.54 13.60 -21.49
CA ASP A 51 -9.42 13.35 -20.05
C ASP A 51 -8.24 12.44 -19.71
N ARG A 52 -8.03 11.38 -20.51
CA ARG A 52 -6.88 10.49 -20.35
C ARG A 52 -5.56 11.21 -20.61
N LEU A 53 -5.52 12.09 -21.61
CA LEU A 53 -4.32 12.86 -21.92
C LEU A 53 -4.04 13.88 -20.82
N ALA A 54 -5.05 14.56 -20.30
CA ALA A 54 -4.94 15.47 -19.17
C ALA A 54 -4.42 14.75 -17.93
N ARG A 55 -5.00 13.59 -17.57
CA ARG A 55 -4.52 12.76 -16.45
C ARG A 55 -3.08 12.31 -16.66
N ALA A 56 -2.71 11.89 -17.87
CA ALA A 56 -1.35 11.45 -18.17
C ALA A 56 -0.31 12.58 -18.07
N ARG A 57 -0.71 13.83 -18.37
CA ARG A 57 0.13 15.03 -18.16
C ARG A 57 0.26 15.35 -16.68
N LEU A 58 -0.84 15.24 -15.93
CA LEU A 58 -0.85 15.49 -14.49
C LEU A 58 0.04 14.49 -13.73
N ILE A 59 -0.05 13.20 -14.06
CA ILE A 59 0.83 12.15 -13.53
C ILE A 59 2.30 12.45 -13.85
N ALA A 60 2.62 12.84 -15.09
CA ALA A 60 4.00 13.15 -15.48
C ALA A 60 4.56 14.38 -14.75
N ARG A 61 3.72 15.40 -14.50
CA ARG A 61 4.09 16.54 -13.66
C ARG A 61 4.30 16.13 -12.21
N GLY A 62 3.44 15.26 -11.67
CA GLY A 62 3.57 14.75 -10.32
C GLY A 62 4.85 13.92 -10.13
N GLU A 63 5.19 13.07 -11.10
CA GLU A 63 6.46 12.32 -11.13
C GLU A 63 7.66 13.27 -11.07
N ASP A 64 7.66 14.32 -11.90
CA ASP A 64 8.73 15.33 -11.93
C ASP A 64 8.88 16.05 -10.58
N LEU A 65 7.76 16.51 -10.01
CA LEU A 65 7.75 17.14 -8.68
C LEU A 65 8.27 16.18 -7.60
N PHE A 66 7.80 14.93 -7.61
CA PHE A 66 8.15 13.94 -6.59
C PHE A 66 9.67 13.66 -6.52
N PHE A 67 10.33 13.62 -7.67
CA PHE A 67 11.75 13.26 -7.73
C PHE A 67 12.70 14.47 -7.85
N ASN A 68 12.24 15.63 -8.35
CA ASN A 68 13.11 16.76 -8.66
C ASN A 68 12.80 18.04 -7.87
N GLU A 69 11.60 18.21 -7.31
CA GLU A 69 11.27 19.43 -6.57
C GLU A 69 11.76 19.36 -5.12
N THR A 70 12.49 20.41 -4.73
CA THR A 70 13.09 20.55 -3.38
C THR A 70 12.32 21.53 -2.51
N PHE A 71 11.29 22.18 -3.06
CA PHE A 71 10.46 23.18 -2.42
C PHE A 71 11.28 24.28 -1.73
N ASN A 72 12.36 24.73 -2.37
CA ASN A 72 13.32 25.70 -1.82
C ASN A 72 13.86 25.30 -0.43
N GLY A 73 13.90 24.00 -0.14
CA GLY A 73 14.27 23.43 1.15
C GLY A 73 15.75 23.06 1.27
N ASN A 74 16.02 22.01 2.04
CA ASN A 74 17.34 21.49 2.36
C ASN A 74 17.94 20.54 1.30
N GLY A 75 17.31 20.46 0.12
CA GLY A 75 17.76 19.64 -1.00
C GLY A 75 17.17 18.23 -1.05
N ARG A 76 16.37 17.82 -0.05
CA ARG A 76 15.55 16.61 -0.14
C ARG A 76 14.45 16.76 -1.20
N THR A 77 14.05 15.64 -1.78
CA THR A 77 12.83 15.49 -2.59
C THR A 77 12.00 14.36 -2.00
N CYS A 78 10.76 14.14 -2.47
CA CYS A 78 9.96 13.01 -1.99
C CYS A 78 10.69 11.68 -2.28
N GLY A 79 11.39 11.61 -3.41
CA GLY A 79 12.24 10.49 -3.81
C GLY A 79 13.43 10.21 -2.90
N THR A 80 13.84 11.14 -2.02
CA THR A 80 14.89 10.88 -1.03
C THR A 80 14.47 9.80 -0.02
N CYS A 81 13.21 9.82 0.40
CA CYS A 81 12.65 8.81 1.32
C CYS A 81 11.84 7.74 0.59
N HIS A 82 11.30 8.05 -0.59
CA HIS A 82 10.54 7.12 -1.42
C HIS A 82 11.25 6.84 -2.76
N PRO A 83 12.46 6.26 -2.73
CA PRO A 83 13.24 5.99 -3.95
C PRO A 83 12.55 4.93 -4.81
N VAL A 84 12.41 5.20 -6.11
CA VAL A 84 11.79 4.23 -7.04
C VAL A 84 12.62 2.96 -7.17
N GLU A 85 13.93 3.04 -6.93
CA GLU A 85 14.88 1.93 -7.04
C GLU A 85 14.71 0.89 -5.93
N ASN A 86 14.04 1.28 -4.83
CA ASN A 86 13.85 0.50 -3.61
C ASN A 86 12.38 0.48 -3.19
N ASN A 87 11.49 0.21 -4.15
CA ASN A 87 10.05 0.01 -3.90
C ASN A 87 9.37 1.16 -3.15
N PHE A 88 9.87 2.39 -3.34
CA PHE A 88 9.38 3.60 -2.70
C PHE A 88 9.44 3.59 -1.15
N THR A 89 10.41 2.88 -0.59
CA THR A 89 10.69 2.82 0.85
C THR A 89 12.21 2.83 1.13
N LEU A 90 12.58 2.92 2.40
CA LEU A 90 13.96 2.85 2.88
C LEU A 90 14.18 1.64 3.76
N ASP A 91 15.31 0.97 3.51
CA ASP A 91 15.87 -0.03 4.40
C ASP A 91 17.38 0.22 4.60
N PRO A 92 18.00 -0.40 5.62
CA PRO A 92 19.43 -0.22 5.88
C PRO A 92 20.34 -0.60 4.71
N ALA A 93 19.98 -1.61 3.92
CA ALA A 93 20.79 -2.05 2.78
C ALA A 93 20.79 -1.00 1.67
N PHE A 94 19.63 -0.43 1.33
CA PHE A 94 19.54 0.67 0.37
C PHE A 94 20.28 1.92 0.89
N ILE A 95 20.07 2.31 2.14
CA ILE A 95 20.72 3.47 2.75
C ILE A 95 22.25 3.34 2.69
N ALA A 96 22.79 2.14 2.86
CA ALA A 96 24.23 1.88 2.77
C ALA A 96 24.82 2.10 1.36
N THR A 97 23.99 2.07 0.31
CA THR A 97 24.41 2.37 -1.07
C THR A 97 24.51 3.86 -1.37
N LEU A 98 23.86 4.71 -0.55
CA LEU A 98 23.77 6.14 -0.80
C LEU A 98 25.10 6.84 -0.54
N LYS A 99 25.38 7.87 -1.34
CA LYS A 99 26.59 8.69 -1.17
C LYS A 99 26.52 9.44 0.15
N ARG A 100 27.68 9.67 0.78
CA ARG A 100 27.76 10.46 2.02
C ARG A 100 27.16 11.86 1.91
N ASN A 101 27.14 12.44 0.70
CA ASN A 101 26.57 13.76 0.45
C ASN A 101 25.09 13.75 0.01
N ASP A 102 24.42 12.59 0.05
CA ASP A 102 22.99 12.46 -0.25
C ASP A 102 22.14 13.36 0.67
N PRO A 103 21.08 14.02 0.16
CA PRO A 103 20.16 14.82 0.97
C PRO A 103 19.50 14.07 2.14
N LEU A 104 19.41 12.75 2.09
CA LEU A 104 18.94 11.95 3.23
C LEU A 104 19.80 12.22 4.48
N PHE A 105 21.11 12.41 4.30
CA PHE A 105 22.10 12.64 5.37
C PHE A 105 22.37 14.12 5.65
N VAL A 106 21.40 15.02 5.38
CA VAL A 106 21.60 16.45 5.61
C VAL A 106 21.87 16.79 7.09
N ALA A 107 21.25 16.05 8.02
CA ALA A 107 21.46 16.21 9.47
C ALA A 107 22.90 15.95 9.92
N GLU A 108 23.64 15.08 9.23
CA GLU A 108 25.04 14.76 9.55
C GLU A 108 26.01 15.90 9.18
N ARG A 109 25.57 16.87 8.38
CA ARG A 109 26.44 17.86 7.72
C ARG A 109 26.03 19.30 7.93
N ASN A 110 24.76 19.55 8.25
CA ASN A 110 24.25 20.88 8.53
C ASN A 110 23.94 21.03 10.03
N PRO A 111 24.72 21.82 10.78
CA PRO A 111 24.50 22.03 12.21
C PRO A 111 23.11 22.57 12.56
N ALA A 112 22.49 23.36 11.68
CA ALA A 112 21.13 23.88 11.90
C ALA A 112 20.04 22.80 11.81
N LEU A 113 20.41 21.59 11.37
CA LEU A 113 19.54 20.42 11.17
C LEU A 113 20.07 19.19 11.91
N ALA A 114 20.99 19.35 12.86
CA ALA A 114 21.60 18.21 13.58
C ALA A 114 20.54 17.30 14.23
N ASP A 115 19.44 17.88 14.71
CA ASP A 115 18.32 17.15 15.32
C ASP A 115 17.16 16.89 14.34
N LEU A 116 17.35 17.06 13.03
CA LEU A 116 16.32 16.69 12.05
C LEU A 116 16.10 15.17 12.02
N GLU A 117 17.17 14.39 12.20
CA GLU A 117 17.14 12.92 12.24
C GLU A 117 18.05 12.41 13.36
N ASN A 118 17.91 11.15 13.75
CA ASN A 118 18.97 10.43 14.46
C ASN A 118 19.82 9.65 13.44
N PRO A 119 21.07 10.05 13.13
CA PRO A 119 21.87 9.40 12.09
C PRO A 119 22.11 7.91 12.33
N ARG A 120 22.26 7.48 13.60
CA ARG A 120 22.51 6.08 13.94
C ARG A 120 21.27 5.24 13.68
N LEU A 121 20.10 5.69 14.11
CA LEU A 121 18.84 4.96 13.91
C LEU A 121 18.38 4.99 12.45
N LEU A 122 18.61 6.09 11.75
CA LEU A 122 18.41 6.18 10.30
C LEU A 122 19.27 5.15 9.55
N ARG A 123 20.58 5.10 9.83
CA ARG A 123 21.48 4.17 9.12
C ARG A 123 21.26 2.71 9.48
N ALA A 124 21.01 2.41 10.75
CA ALA A 124 20.90 1.04 11.23
C ALA A 124 19.52 0.41 10.97
N PHE A 125 18.45 1.21 10.96
CA PHE A 125 17.07 0.70 10.91
C PHE A 125 16.19 1.36 9.84
N GLY A 126 16.66 2.39 9.13
CA GLY A 126 15.83 3.14 8.19
C GLY A 126 14.73 3.96 8.86
N LEU A 127 14.96 4.39 10.11
CA LEU A 127 14.00 5.17 10.88
C LEU A 127 14.15 6.68 10.63
N ILE A 128 13.03 7.33 10.34
CA ILE A 128 12.89 8.77 10.14
C ILE A 128 12.20 9.37 11.36
N ARG A 129 12.65 10.56 11.78
CA ARG A 129 12.03 11.31 12.87
C ARG A 129 10.80 12.07 12.39
N GLU A 130 9.68 11.80 13.06
CA GLU A 130 8.37 12.36 12.76
C GLU A 130 7.81 13.13 13.97
N HIS A 131 7.36 14.37 13.79
CA HIS A 131 6.73 15.16 14.86
C HIS A 131 5.20 15.16 14.70
N VAL A 132 4.63 13.97 14.56
CA VAL A 132 3.17 13.78 14.38
C VAL A 132 2.34 14.22 15.59
N ASP A 133 2.98 14.30 16.77
CA ASP A 133 2.39 14.80 18.01
C ASP A 133 2.55 16.33 18.18
N GLY A 134 3.11 17.00 17.16
CA GLY A 134 3.44 18.42 17.17
C GLY A 134 4.91 18.70 17.51
N PHE A 135 5.45 19.77 16.92
CA PHE A 135 6.87 20.12 17.02
C PHE A 135 7.36 20.51 18.43
N GLN A 136 6.44 20.80 19.35
CA GLN A 136 6.74 21.03 20.76
C GLN A 136 7.02 19.75 21.55
N ASN A 137 6.62 18.60 21.01
CA ASN A 137 6.80 17.28 21.61
C ASN A 137 8.02 16.56 20.99
N PRO A 138 8.62 15.59 21.70
CA PRO A 138 9.63 14.71 21.12
C PRO A 138 9.11 14.06 19.83
N GLY A 139 9.97 13.95 18.81
CA GLY A 139 9.60 13.24 17.58
C GLY A 139 9.66 11.73 17.76
N VAL A 140 8.68 11.02 17.23
CA VAL A 140 8.66 9.55 17.14
C VAL A 140 9.55 9.07 16.00
N LEU A 141 9.85 7.78 15.95
CA LEU A 141 10.71 7.18 14.92
C LEU A 141 9.94 6.15 14.12
N ARG A 142 9.72 6.44 12.84
CA ARG A 142 8.95 5.57 11.94
C ARG A 142 9.79 5.13 10.74
N GLY A 143 9.56 3.90 10.28
CA GLY A 143 9.99 3.46 8.97
C GLY A 143 9.23 4.22 7.87
N VAL A 144 9.74 4.21 6.64
CA VAL A 144 9.06 4.90 5.54
C VAL A 144 8.04 3.96 4.89
N PRO A 145 6.71 4.22 4.97
CA PRO A 145 5.74 3.38 4.29
C PRO A 145 5.88 3.54 2.78
N HIS A 146 5.77 2.45 2.01
CA HIS A 146 5.78 2.56 0.56
C HIS A 146 4.60 3.39 0.04
N VAL A 147 4.75 4.07 -1.11
CA VAL A 147 3.64 4.81 -1.76
C VAL A 147 2.97 4.03 -2.90
N LEU A 148 3.20 2.71 -2.96
CA LEU A 148 2.48 1.83 -3.88
C LEU A 148 1.01 1.66 -3.47
N SER A 149 0.13 1.62 -4.45
CA SER A 149 -1.24 1.12 -4.31
C SER A 149 -2.16 1.95 -3.40
N LEU A 150 -1.80 3.21 -3.16
CA LEU A 150 -2.55 4.16 -2.35
C LEU A 150 -3.97 4.41 -2.87
N SER A 151 -4.25 4.14 -4.15
CA SER A 151 -5.60 4.25 -4.73
C SER A 151 -6.62 3.28 -4.14
N THR A 152 -6.18 2.17 -3.51
CA THR A 152 -7.09 1.21 -2.86
C THR A 152 -6.86 1.07 -1.37
N SER A 153 -5.78 1.67 -0.85
CA SER A 153 -5.35 1.49 0.54
C SER A 153 -5.66 2.65 1.48
N VAL A 154 -6.18 3.78 1.00
CA VAL A 154 -6.37 4.99 1.83
C VAL A 154 -7.83 5.20 2.30
N ALA A 155 -8.80 4.67 1.56
CA ALA A 155 -10.21 4.98 1.80
C ALA A 155 -10.75 4.32 3.09
N SER A 156 -11.53 5.08 3.87
CA SER A 156 -12.16 4.61 5.12
C SER A 156 -13.41 5.44 5.43
N PHE A 157 -14.35 4.86 6.18
CA PHE A 157 -15.49 5.59 6.73
C PHE A 157 -15.08 6.64 7.78
N SER A 158 -13.92 6.46 8.43
CA SER A 158 -13.41 7.35 9.48
C SER A 158 -12.48 8.46 8.98
N GLY A 159 -12.44 8.67 7.66
CA GLY A 159 -11.53 9.59 6.99
C GLY A 159 -10.26 8.90 6.45
N PRO A 160 -9.51 9.54 5.54
CA PRO A 160 -8.37 8.93 4.86
C PRO A 160 -7.30 8.37 5.81
N GLN A 161 -6.86 7.14 5.58
CA GLN A 161 -5.76 6.49 6.30
C GLN A 161 -4.45 6.67 5.52
N THR A 162 -3.75 7.78 5.79
CA THR A 162 -2.48 8.13 5.14
C THR A 162 -1.27 7.86 6.05
N GLY A 163 -0.12 7.48 5.49
CA GLY A 163 1.05 7.11 6.29
C GLY A 163 0.76 5.95 7.26
N TRP A 164 1.43 5.92 8.41
CA TRP A 164 1.29 4.84 9.38
C TRP A 164 0.08 4.93 10.30
N SER A 165 -0.45 6.13 10.59
CA SER A 165 -1.58 6.31 11.53
C SER A 165 -2.59 7.38 11.09
N GLY A 166 -2.40 7.98 9.91
CA GLY A 166 -3.32 8.99 9.37
C GLY A 166 -3.15 10.39 9.93
N ASP A 167 -2.08 10.67 10.68
CA ASP A 167 -1.78 11.95 11.33
C ASP A 167 -0.71 12.79 10.60
N GLY A 168 0.03 12.20 9.67
CA GLY A 168 1.08 12.91 8.91
C GLY A 168 0.56 13.95 7.91
N ALA A 169 -0.74 13.95 7.59
CA ALA A 169 -1.35 14.94 6.69
C ALA A 169 -2.03 16.07 7.49
N PRO A 170 -1.67 17.35 7.27
CA PRO A 170 -2.32 18.49 7.90
C PRO A 170 -3.78 18.63 7.47
N GLY A 171 -4.59 19.27 8.32
CA GLY A 171 -5.95 19.69 7.99
C GLY A 171 -6.89 18.52 7.73
N ASP A 172 -7.26 18.31 6.46
CA ASP A 172 -8.25 17.32 6.02
C ASP A 172 -7.74 15.87 6.03
N ARG A 173 -6.46 15.67 6.40
CA ARG A 173 -5.76 14.37 6.49
C ARG A 173 -5.69 13.60 5.16
N SER A 174 -6.05 14.25 4.06
CA SER A 174 -6.13 13.62 2.76
C SER A 174 -4.76 13.26 2.22
N LEU A 175 -4.72 12.30 1.30
CA LEU A 175 -3.49 11.98 0.58
C LEU A 175 -2.93 13.20 -0.17
N ARG A 176 -3.81 14.10 -0.60
CA ARG A 176 -3.45 15.36 -1.25
C ARG A 176 -2.66 16.27 -0.32
N SER A 177 -3.15 16.45 0.92
CA SER A 177 -2.51 17.32 1.92
C SER A 177 -1.24 16.71 2.52
N PHE A 178 -1.03 15.39 2.38
CA PHE A 178 0.15 14.70 2.93
C PHE A 178 1.47 15.31 2.47
N ALA A 179 1.56 15.74 1.20
CA ALA A 179 2.76 16.41 0.68
C ALA A 179 3.09 17.71 1.42
N THR A 180 2.08 18.47 1.85
CA THR A 180 2.27 19.68 2.67
C THR A 180 2.90 19.35 4.01
N GLY A 181 2.41 18.29 4.69
CA GLY A 181 2.98 17.82 5.95
C GLY A 181 4.44 17.40 5.80
N ALA A 182 4.73 16.58 4.78
CA ALA A 182 6.08 16.10 4.50
C ALA A 182 7.07 17.25 4.20
N VAL A 183 6.65 18.28 3.47
CA VAL A 183 7.49 19.46 3.20
C VAL A 183 7.80 20.22 4.50
N ILE A 184 6.79 20.48 5.33
CA ILE A 184 6.96 21.17 6.62
C ILE A 184 7.91 20.37 7.54
N GLN A 185 7.71 19.06 7.61
CA GLN A 185 8.45 18.16 8.49
C GLN A 185 9.92 18.00 8.07
N HIS A 186 10.18 17.69 6.78
CA HIS A 186 11.48 17.16 6.34
C HIS A 186 12.30 18.07 5.43
N PHE A 187 11.71 19.07 4.78
CA PHE A 187 12.41 19.86 3.74
C PHE A 187 13.04 21.12 4.33
N THR A 188 12.89 21.35 5.63
CA THR A 188 13.30 22.56 6.31
C THR A 188 14.81 22.80 6.31
N LYS A 189 15.22 24.06 6.15
CA LYS A 189 16.63 24.51 6.27
C LYS A 189 17.11 24.70 7.71
N THR A 190 16.19 25.00 8.62
CA THR A 190 16.42 25.06 10.07
C THR A 190 15.30 24.35 10.83
N LEU A 191 15.48 24.03 12.11
CA LEU A 191 14.42 23.39 12.90
C LEU A 191 13.25 24.31 13.26
N GLN A 192 13.30 25.60 12.89
CA GLN A 192 12.19 26.55 13.08
C GLN A 192 11.02 26.28 12.14
N ARG A 193 11.27 25.69 10.97
CA ARG A 193 10.27 25.25 9.99
C ARG A 193 9.32 26.35 9.53
N VAL A 194 9.87 27.51 9.21
CA VAL A 194 9.11 28.70 8.81
C VAL A 194 8.84 28.69 7.30
N PRO A 195 7.57 28.62 6.85
CA PRO A 195 7.24 28.73 5.43
C PRO A 195 7.71 30.06 4.84
N GLY A 196 8.27 30.03 3.63
CA GLY A 196 8.87 31.17 2.94
C GLY A 196 10.33 31.46 3.33
N VAL A 197 10.81 30.89 4.44
CA VAL A 197 12.19 31.03 4.91
C VAL A 197 12.94 29.70 4.75
N ASP A 198 12.42 28.66 5.40
CA ASP A 198 13.05 27.35 5.43
C ASP A 198 12.67 26.47 4.23
N PHE A 199 11.47 26.66 3.69
CA PHE A 199 10.91 25.96 2.53
C PHE A 199 9.75 26.78 1.95
N ARG A 200 9.33 26.51 0.70
CA ARG A 200 8.04 26.97 0.16
C ARG A 200 7.00 25.87 0.32
N LEU A 201 5.73 26.23 0.53
CA LEU A 201 4.65 25.24 0.47
C LEU A 201 4.38 24.83 -0.99
N PRO A 202 3.94 23.58 -1.23
CA PRO A 202 3.40 23.20 -2.53
C PRO A 202 2.18 24.05 -2.88
N THR A 203 2.03 24.39 -4.15
CA THR A 203 0.83 25.04 -4.68
C THR A 203 -0.29 24.02 -4.91
N GLU A 204 -1.54 24.48 -4.99
CA GLU A 204 -2.70 23.60 -5.27
C GLU A 204 -2.50 22.72 -6.51
N ALA A 205 -1.97 23.30 -7.60
CA ALA A 205 -1.73 22.56 -8.83
C ALA A 205 -0.59 21.52 -8.71
N GLU A 206 0.37 21.75 -7.81
CA GLU A 206 1.42 20.78 -7.49
C GLU A 206 0.86 19.65 -6.62
N LEU A 207 0.01 19.96 -5.65
CA LEU A 207 -0.69 18.96 -4.82
C LEU A 207 -1.57 18.04 -5.68
N ASP A 208 -2.31 18.59 -6.65
CA ASP A 208 -3.11 17.79 -7.59
C ASP A 208 -2.24 16.87 -8.45
N ALA A 209 -1.07 17.36 -8.87
CA ALA A 209 -0.11 16.60 -9.66
C ALA A 209 0.52 15.45 -8.85
N LEU A 210 0.98 15.75 -7.62
CA LEU A 210 1.54 14.77 -6.70
C LEU A 210 0.51 13.69 -6.36
N LEU A 211 -0.73 14.08 -6.04
CA LEU A 211 -1.82 13.14 -5.79
C LEU A 211 -2.04 12.21 -6.99
N ALA A 212 -2.13 12.76 -8.19
CA ALA A 212 -2.35 11.97 -9.40
C ALA A 212 -1.21 10.97 -9.64
N PHE A 213 0.04 11.38 -9.40
CA PHE A 213 1.20 10.50 -9.49
C PHE A 213 1.15 9.39 -8.43
N GLN A 214 0.99 9.74 -7.15
CA GLN A 214 0.91 8.78 -6.04
C GLN A 214 -0.20 7.74 -6.26
N GLN A 215 -1.40 8.16 -6.69
CA GLN A 215 -2.50 7.24 -7.00
C GLN A 215 -2.26 6.38 -8.24
N SER A 216 -1.32 6.75 -9.11
CA SER A 216 -0.96 5.96 -10.30
C SER A 216 0.05 4.86 -10.01
N LEU A 217 0.66 4.84 -8.81
CA LEU A 217 1.65 3.86 -8.41
C LEU A 217 1.00 2.57 -7.90
N GLY A 218 1.67 1.45 -8.15
CA GLY A 218 1.23 0.12 -7.71
C GLY A 218 -0.05 -0.36 -8.40
N ARG A 219 -0.70 -1.35 -7.79
CA ARG A 219 -1.94 -1.92 -8.31
C ARG A 219 -3.09 -0.92 -8.18
N GLN A 220 -4.06 -1.04 -9.08
CA GLN A 220 -5.24 -0.17 -9.14
C GLN A 220 -6.50 -0.87 -8.61
N SER A 221 -6.37 -2.13 -8.22
CA SER A 221 -7.40 -2.99 -7.63
C SER A 221 -6.70 -4.08 -6.83
N ASP A 222 -7.32 -4.51 -5.73
CA ASP A 222 -6.86 -5.68 -4.98
C ASP A 222 -7.18 -6.96 -5.78
N PRO A 223 -6.42 -8.05 -5.59
CA PRO A 223 -6.79 -9.34 -6.17
C PRO A 223 -8.14 -9.81 -5.61
N VAL A 224 -8.69 -10.89 -6.17
CA VAL A 224 -9.83 -11.58 -5.56
C VAL A 224 -9.33 -12.94 -5.11
N LEU A 225 -9.25 -13.12 -3.79
CA LEU A 225 -8.86 -14.40 -3.18
C LEU A 225 -10.09 -15.33 -3.06
N PRO A 226 -9.90 -16.66 -3.13
CA PRO A 226 -8.63 -17.36 -3.36
C PRO A 226 -8.19 -17.33 -4.84
N LEU A 227 -6.88 -17.27 -5.06
CA LEU A 227 -6.23 -17.46 -6.35
C LEU A 227 -5.99 -18.96 -6.63
N ALA A 228 -6.00 -19.34 -7.91
CA ALA A 228 -5.65 -20.68 -8.37
C ALA A 228 -4.12 -20.90 -8.36
N LEU A 229 -3.53 -20.94 -7.16
CA LEU A 229 -2.07 -21.04 -6.97
C LEU A 229 -1.51 -22.43 -7.31
N LYS A 230 -0.30 -22.44 -7.86
CA LYS A 230 0.56 -23.64 -8.00
C LYS A 230 1.49 -23.74 -6.79
N GLY A 231 2.02 -24.94 -6.52
CA GLY A 231 2.80 -25.21 -5.31
C GLY A 231 1.94 -25.55 -4.09
N THR A 232 2.36 -26.55 -3.31
CA THR A 232 1.61 -27.02 -2.13
C THR A 232 1.70 -26.04 -0.97
N VAL A 233 2.88 -25.47 -0.72
CA VAL A 233 3.14 -24.56 0.41
C VAL A 233 2.40 -23.22 0.26
N PRO A 234 2.49 -22.48 -0.87
CA PRO A 234 1.73 -21.24 -1.03
C PRO A 234 0.21 -21.44 -1.02
N ARG A 235 -0.30 -22.58 -1.51
CA ARG A 235 -1.73 -22.92 -1.39
C ARG A 235 -2.14 -23.09 0.06
N ARG A 236 -1.35 -23.82 0.86
CA ARG A 236 -1.61 -23.97 2.30
C ARG A 236 -1.56 -22.61 3.01
N GLY A 237 -0.64 -21.74 2.63
CA GLY A 237 -0.55 -20.37 3.14
C GLY A 237 -1.81 -19.55 2.86
N GLN A 238 -2.32 -19.61 1.64
CA GLN A 238 -3.59 -18.96 1.27
C GLN A 238 -4.76 -19.52 2.08
N ASP A 239 -4.83 -20.83 2.27
CA ASP A 239 -5.89 -21.46 3.07
C ASP A 239 -5.86 -20.93 4.51
N ILE A 240 -4.67 -20.85 5.12
CA ILE A 240 -4.49 -20.29 6.48
C ILE A 240 -4.87 -18.81 6.51
N PHE A 241 -4.43 -18.03 5.52
CA PHE A 241 -4.69 -16.59 5.44
C PHE A 241 -6.19 -16.26 5.40
N LEU A 242 -6.97 -17.09 4.70
CA LEU A 242 -8.42 -16.95 4.52
C LEU A 242 -9.25 -17.63 5.63
N ASP A 243 -8.62 -18.37 6.54
CA ASP A 243 -9.31 -19.07 7.61
C ASP A 243 -9.55 -18.13 8.80
N ASP A 244 -10.83 -17.80 9.05
CA ASP A 244 -11.29 -16.93 10.14
C ASP A 244 -11.16 -17.54 11.55
N THR A 245 -10.67 -18.78 11.66
CA THR A 245 -10.42 -19.46 12.93
C THR A 245 -8.92 -19.67 13.19
N LEU A 246 -8.11 -19.82 12.14
CA LEU A 246 -6.69 -20.09 12.23
C LEU A 246 -5.83 -18.84 12.01
N GLY A 247 -5.70 -18.38 10.75
CA GLY A 247 -4.83 -17.25 10.41
C GLY A 247 -5.49 -15.89 10.59
N LYS A 248 -6.81 -15.79 10.37
CA LYS A 248 -7.64 -14.58 10.56
C LYS A 248 -7.16 -13.35 9.78
N CYS A 249 -6.19 -13.50 8.89
CA CYS A 249 -5.48 -12.39 8.26
C CYS A 249 -6.43 -11.58 7.38
N ASN A 250 -7.32 -12.27 6.65
CA ASN A 250 -8.27 -11.66 5.73
C ASN A 250 -9.36 -10.80 6.40
N LEU A 251 -9.52 -10.87 7.73
CA LEU A 251 -10.43 -10.00 8.47
C LEU A 251 -9.95 -8.53 8.47
N CYS A 252 -8.64 -8.31 8.51
CA CYS A 252 -8.02 -6.99 8.45
C CYS A 252 -7.40 -6.69 7.08
N HIS A 253 -6.95 -7.73 6.37
CA HIS A 253 -6.29 -7.62 5.06
C HIS A 253 -7.13 -8.29 3.98
N VAL A 254 -8.35 -7.80 3.76
CA VAL A 254 -9.28 -8.35 2.75
C VAL A 254 -8.59 -8.39 1.40
N ASN A 255 -8.53 -9.58 0.80
CA ASN A 255 -7.81 -9.86 -0.44
C ASN A 255 -6.32 -9.48 -0.41
N ALA A 256 -5.67 -9.61 0.76
CA ALA A 256 -4.32 -9.11 1.01
C ALA A 256 -4.15 -7.59 0.78
N GLY A 257 -5.26 -6.85 0.68
CA GLY A 257 -5.28 -5.40 0.65
C GLY A 257 -5.15 -4.78 2.04
N ALA A 258 -5.49 -3.50 2.13
CA ALA A 258 -5.43 -2.71 3.36
C ALA A 258 -6.81 -2.51 4.03
N ASN A 259 -7.84 -3.19 3.52
CA ASN A 259 -9.23 -3.00 3.95
C ASN A 259 -9.66 -4.11 4.89
N ALA A 260 -10.41 -3.76 5.94
CA ALA A 260 -10.93 -4.70 6.92
C ALA A 260 -12.42 -5.01 6.69
N THR A 261 -12.81 -6.24 7.02
CA THR A 261 -14.22 -6.66 7.17
C THR A 261 -14.38 -7.28 8.54
N LEU A 262 -15.05 -6.54 9.44
CA LEU A 262 -15.33 -6.97 10.81
C LEU A 262 -16.83 -6.88 11.08
N GLY A 263 -17.39 -7.89 11.74
CA GLY A 263 -18.82 -7.97 11.99
C GLY A 263 -19.63 -8.06 10.70
N ALA A 264 -20.57 -7.13 10.48
CA ALA A 264 -21.55 -7.20 9.38
C ALA A 264 -21.16 -6.43 8.11
N GLY A 265 -19.96 -5.84 8.01
CA GLY A 265 -19.63 -5.01 6.84
C GLY A 265 -18.15 -4.72 6.60
N ASN A 266 -17.88 -4.25 5.39
CA ASN A 266 -16.59 -3.69 4.98
C ASN A 266 -16.41 -2.33 5.65
N LEU A 267 -15.27 -2.11 6.30
CA LEU A 267 -14.94 -0.89 7.04
C LEU A 267 -13.92 0.01 6.29
N GLY A 268 -13.44 -0.43 5.13
CA GLY A 268 -12.29 0.17 4.45
C GLY A 268 -11.01 -0.02 5.25
N ASN A 269 -10.02 0.85 5.04
CA ASN A 269 -8.82 0.86 5.87
C ASN A 269 -9.19 1.41 7.26
N ILE A 270 -8.93 0.63 8.30
CA ILE A 270 -9.13 1.05 9.69
C ILE A 270 -7.79 1.11 10.40
N ARG A 271 -7.79 1.77 11.56
CA ARG A 271 -6.66 1.71 12.46
C ARG A 271 -6.88 0.68 13.55
N VAL A 272 -5.81 -0.02 13.89
CA VAL A 272 -5.83 -1.06 14.92
C VAL A 272 -4.53 -1.00 15.72
N ASP A 273 -4.64 -1.23 17.02
CA ASP A 273 -3.50 -1.48 17.90
C ASP A 273 -3.27 -3.00 17.93
N ILE A 274 -2.21 -3.45 17.27
CA ILE A 274 -1.77 -4.85 17.23
C ILE A 274 -0.65 -5.16 18.23
N GLY A 275 -0.28 -4.21 19.11
CA GLY A 275 0.70 -4.42 20.17
C GLY A 275 2.17 -4.35 19.74
N VAL A 276 2.52 -3.77 18.59
CA VAL A 276 3.93 -3.64 18.15
C VAL A 276 4.78 -2.90 19.18
N GLU A 277 4.25 -1.82 19.75
CA GLU A 277 4.93 -1.03 20.80
C GLU A 277 5.04 -1.75 22.16
N ALA A 278 4.40 -2.92 22.30
CA ALA A 278 4.53 -3.76 23.49
C ALA A 278 5.62 -4.84 23.34
N LEU A 279 6.33 -4.89 22.21
CA LEU A 279 7.48 -5.78 22.05
C LEU A 279 8.59 -5.41 23.04
N LEU A 280 9.14 -6.43 23.69
CA LEU A 280 10.28 -6.29 24.58
C LEU A 280 11.57 -6.20 23.76
N ASP A 281 12.52 -5.40 24.25
CA ASP A 281 13.87 -5.26 23.69
C ASP A 281 13.93 -5.01 22.16
N PRO A 282 13.16 -4.04 21.61
CA PRO A 282 13.22 -3.74 20.18
C PRO A 282 14.66 -3.33 19.80
N PRO A 283 15.22 -3.80 18.67
CA PRO A 283 16.62 -3.58 18.32
C PRO A 283 17.07 -2.11 18.35
N ALA A 284 16.19 -1.19 17.99
CA ALA A 284 16.46 0.25 18.05
C ALA A 284 16.73 0.73 19.49
N ALA A 285 15.97 0.26 20.48
CA ALA A 285 16.17 0.62 21.88
C ALA A 285 17.47 0.06 22.47
N LEU A 286 17.94 -1.09 21.96
CA LEU A 286 19.20 -1.71 22.39
C LEU A 286 20.45 -0.95 21.94
N THR A 287 20.29 0.08 21.08
CA THR A 287 21.42 0.91 20.67
C THR A 287 21.87 1.89 21.76
N GLY A 288 21.00 2.22 22.72
CA GLY A 288 21.22 3.31 23.68
C GLY A 288 20.89 4.70 23.14
N GLU A 289 20.44 4.81 21.88
CA GLU A 289 19.85 6.04 21.36
C GLU A 289 18.44 6.25 21.93
N PRO A 290 17.97 7.50 22.10
CA PRO A 290 16.59 7.77 22.46
C PRO A 290 15.62 7.28 21.37
N VAL A 291 14.69 6.41 21.76
CA VAL A 291 13.55 5.95 20.94
C VAL A 291 12.27 6.33 21.70
N PRO A 292 11.70 7.53 21.45
CA PRO A 292 10.46 7.92 22.08
C PRO A 292 9.31 6.99 21.69
N PRO A 293 8.37 6.67 22.61
CA PRO A 293 7.22 5.84 22.30
C PRO A 293 6.35 6.44 21.20
N ASP A 294 5.82 5.60 20.32
CA ASP A 294 4.90 6.00 19.26
C ASP A 294 3.48 5.49 19.55
N GLY A 295 2.64 6.34 20.14
CA GLY A 295 1.27 5.95 20.47
C GLY A 295 0.31 6.03 19.28
N GLY A 296 0.80 6.14 18.04
CA GLY A 296 -0.03 6.06 16.84
C GLY A 296 -0.91 7.29 16.66
N PHE A 297 -2.19 7.08 16.35
CA PHE A 297 -3.06 8.18 15.91
C PHE A 297 -3.41 9.16 17.05
N GLY A 298 -3.07 10.44 16.82
CA GLY A 298 -3.55 11.59 17.58
C GLY A 298 -2.50 12.18 18.53
N ALA A 299 -2.55 13.50 18.76
CA ALA A 299 -1.52 14.21 19.53
C ALA A 299 -1.84 14.39 21.02
N SER A 300 -2.89 13.75 21.54
CA SER A 300 -3.26 13.82 22.96
C SER A 300 -2.43 12.82 23.76
N PRO A 301 -1.97 13.15 24.98
CA PRO A 301 -1.27 12.20 25.84
C PRO A 301 -2.07 10.91 26.03
N ASN A 302 -1.41 9.77 25.85
CA ASN A 302 -2.03 8.47 26.04
C ASN A 302 -2.33 8.25 27.54
N PRO A 303 -3.50 7.67 27.89
CA PRO A 303 -3.80 7.31 29.28
C PRO A 303 -2.78 6.36 29.92
N ILE A 304 -2.03 5.61 29.10
CA ILE A 304 -0.85 4.83 29.47
C ILE A 304 0.38 5.68 29.10
N PRO A 305 1.03 6.36 30.06
CA PRO A 305 2.11 7.32 29.76
C PRO A 305 3.29 6.71 29.00
N GLN A 306 3.52 5.41 29.15
CA GLN A 306 4.57 4.67 28.45
C GLN A 306 4.36 4.60 26.93
N LEU A 307 3.15 4.89 26.43
CA LEU A 307 2.82 4.92 25.00
C LEU A 307 2.90 6.32 24.38
N GLY A 308 3.35 7.34 25.12
CA GLY A 308 3.51 8.69 24.58
C GLY A 308 2.16 9.35 24.27
N PHE A 309 1.94 9.70 23.00
CA PHE A 309 0.75 10.41 22.52
C PHE A 309 -0.01 9.56 21.51
N GLY A 310 -1.34 9.66 21.51
CA GLY A 310 -2.22 8.93 20.59
C GLY A 310 -3.00 7.81 21.26
N ASP A 311 -3.75 7.06 20.45
CA ASP A 311 -4.70 6.03 20.92
C ASP A 311 -4.17 4.58 20.84
N GLY A 312 -2.93 4.41 20.39
CA GLY A 312 -2.21 3.16 20.15
C GLY A 312 -2.40 2.57 18.75
N SER A 313 -3.27 3.17 17.91
CA SER A 313 -3.70 2.56 16.66
C SER A 313 -2.94 3.05 15.42
N PHE A 314 -2.68 2.11 14.50
CA PHE A 314 -2.00 2.34 13.22
C PHE A 314 -2.85 1.80 12.06
N ASN A 315 -2.69 2.42 10.89
CA ASN A 315 -3.32 2.02 9.63
C ASN A 315 -2.88 0.61 9.24
N ILE A 316 -3.80 -0.14 8.63
CA ILE A 316 -3.49 -1.46 8.07
C ILE A 316 -2.70 -1.25 6.75
N PRO A 317 -1.47 -1.78 6.61
CA PRO A 317 -0.75 -1.74 5.35
C PRO A 317 -1.28 -2.82 4.39
N PRO A 318 -1.20 -2.61 3.06
CA PRO A 318 -1.46 -3.69 2.11
C PRO A 318 -0.35 -4.76 2.18
N LEU A 319 -0.71 -6.01 1.87
CA LEU A 319 0.20 -7.15 1.94
C LEU A 319 0.62 -7.72 0.58
N VAL A 320 -0.02 -7.28 -0.51
CA VAL A 320 0.35 -7.74 -1.86
C VAL A 320 1.81 -7.40 -2.16
N GLU A 321 2.28 -6.22 -1.75
CA GLU A 321 3.63 -5.71 -1.99
C GLU A 321 4.64 -6.04 -0.85
N ALA A 322 4.22 -6.74 0.19
CA ALA A 322 4.96 -6.80 1.45
C ALA A 322 6.33 -7.51 1.35
N ALA A 323 6.52 -8.46 0.43
CA ALA A 323 7.79 -9.20 0.35
C ALA A 323 8.94 -8.34 -0.24
N ASP A 324 8.61 -7.22 -0.87
CA ASP A 324 9.54 -6.25 -1.47
C ASP A 324 9.84 -5.04 -0.57
N THR A 325 9.14 -4.92 0.56
CA THR A 325 9.22 -3.75 1.43
C THR A 325 9.57 -4.08 2.89
N PRO A 326 10.51 -5.01 3.19
CA PRO A 326 11.07 -5.09 4.52
C PRO A 326 11.91 -3.84 4.83
N PRO A 327 12.17 -3.51 6.12
CA PRO A 327 11.64 -4.15 7.32
C PRO A 327 10.15 -3.86 7.58
N PHE A 328 9.57 -4.50 8.58
CA PHE A 328 8.13 -4.53 8.83
C PHE A 328 7.72 -3.73 10.07
N PHE A 329 6.43 -3.38 10.06
CA PHE A 329 5.74 -2.51 11.01
C PHE A 329 6.16 -1.04 10.92
N HIS A 330 5.45 -0.18 11.64
CA HIS A 330 5.64 1.26 11.54
C HIS A 330 7.02 1.74 12.00
N ASN A 331 7.75 0.91 12.74
CA ASN A 331 9.04 1.22 13.38
C ASN A 331 10.16 0.25 12.93
N ASN A 332 9.99 -0.47 11.81
CA ASN A 332 11.00 -1.38 11.24
C ASN A 332 11.56 -2.43 12.22
N VAL A 333 10.81 -2.79 13.27
CA VAL A 333 11.31 -3.63 14.37
C VAL A 333 11.62 -5.07 13.94
N ILE A 334 10.99 -5.56 12.87
CA ILE A 334 11.15 -6.93 12.37
C ILE A 334 11.66 -6.91 10.92
N ALA A 335 12.77 -7.60 10.66
CA ALA A 335 13.45 -7.52 9.37
C ALA A 335 12.90 -8.47 8.29
N THR A 336 12.30 -9.60 8.67
CA THR A 336 11.90 -10.66 7.73
C THR A 336 10.39 -10.85 7.67
N LEU A 337 9.89 -11.28 6.52
CA LEU A 337 8.48 -11.51 6.29
C LEU A 337 7.95 -12.63 7.20
N GLU A 338 8.75 -13.69 7.35
CA GLU A 338 8.49 -14.81 8.24
C GLU A 338 8.43 -14.34 9.70
N GLY A 339 9.32 -13.43 10.11
CA GLY A 339 9.27 -12.79 11.42
C GLY A 339 8.01 -11.94 11.61
N ALA A 340 7.58 -11.22 10.57
CA ALA A 340 6.37 -10.39 10.63
C ALA A 340 5.09 -11.23 10.71
N VAL A 341 5.07 -12.40 10.06
CA VAL A 341 3.99 -13.39 10.24
C VAL A 341 4.06 -14.00 11.64
N ALA A 342 5.26 -14.36 12.12
CA ALA A 342 5.45 -14.95 13.44
C ALA A 342 5.09 -13.99 14.59
N PHE A 343 5.17 -12.67 14.38
CA PHE A 343 4.74 -11.65 15.35
C PHE A 343 3.30 -11.88 15.84
N TYR A 344 2.41 -12.35 14.97
CA TYR A 344 1.01 -12.61 15.34
C TYR A 344 0.85 -13.78 16.32
N ASN A 345 1.89 -14.59 16.55
CA ASN A 345 1.91 -15.61 17.62
C ASN A 345 2.33 -15.04 18.98
N SER A 346 2.86 -13.81 19.03
CA SER A 346 3.44 -13.22 20.24
C SER A 346 2.38 -12.84 21.28
N ASP A 347 2.81 -12.76 22.54
CA ASP A 347 1.98 -12.20 23.60
C ASP A 347 1.62 -10.73 23.34
N ALA A 348 2.50 -9.99 22.65
CA ALA A 348 2.26 -8.59 22.29
C ALA A 348 1.01 -8.47 21.40
N PHE A 349 0.90 -9.29 20.35
CA PHE A 349 -0.30 -9.35 19.54
C PHE A 349 -1.48 -9.96 20.30
N ASN A 350 -1.30 -11.12 20.93
CA ASN A 350 -2.42 -11.88 21.52
C ASN A 350 -3.11 -11.15 22.68
N ASN A 351 -2.43 -10.20 23.33
CA ASN A 351 -3.00 -9.32 24.36
C ASN A 351 -3.48 -7.95 23.82
N SER A 352 -3.29 -7.68 22.52
CA SER A 352 -3.62 -6.39 21.89
C SER A 352 -5.12 -6.18 21.68
N ARG A 353 -5.52 -4.95 21.32
CA ARG A 353 -6.89 -4.64 20.91
C ARG A 353 -7.25 -5.34 19.60
N GLY A 354 -6.32 -5.45 18.67
CA GLY A 354 -6.50 -6.12 17.38
C GLY A 354 -6.87 -7.60 17.54
N ALA A 355 -6.16 -8.34 18.40
CA ALA A 355 -6.52 -9.74 18.69
C ALA A 355 -7.94 -9.87 19.25
N ARG A 356 -8.36 -8.97 20.15
CA ARG A 356 -9.75 -8.96 20.66
C ARG A 356 -10.77 -8.67 19.57
N GLN A 357 -10.48 -7.77 18.63
CA GLN A 357 -11.38 -7.43 17.53
C GLN A 357 -11.65 -8.59 16.56
N ILE A 358 -10.67 -9.50 16.40
CA ILE A 358 -10.81 -10.70 15.56
C ILE A 358 -11.24 -11.95 16.35
N GLY A 359 -11.77 -11.77 17.57
CA GLY A 359 -12.30 -12.87 18.38
C GLY A 359 -11.25 -13.71 19.12
N GLY A 360 -10.04 -13.19 19.31
CA GLY A 360 -8.96 -13.82 20.07
C GLY A 360 -7.65 -13.96 19.27
N GLY A 361 -6.63 -14.49 19.94
CA GLY A 361 -5.27 -14.62 19.39
C GLY A 361 -5.13 -15.47 18.13
N ILE A 362 -3.91 -15.46 17.59
CA ILE A 362 -3.44 -16.29 16.48
C ILE A 362 -2.33 -17.20 17.02
N HIS A 363 -2.39 -18.49 16.65
CA HIS A 363 -1.44 -19.51 17.10
C HIS A 363 -1.10 -20.44 15.94
N LEU A 364 -0.13 -20.02 15.13
CA LEU A 364 0.44 -20.76 14.01
C LEU A 364 1.70 -21.49 14.45
N ASP A 365 1.83 -22.76 14.07
CA ASP A 365 3.12 -23.45 14.17
C ASP A 365 4.13 -22.90 13.15
N THR A 366 5.41 -23.26 13.29
CA THR A 366 6.48 -22.76 12.41
C THR A 366 6.21 -23.07 10.93
N THR A 367 5.66 -24.25 10.59
CA THR A 367 5.40 -24.61 9.19
C THR A 367 4.22 -23.83 8.60
N GLN A 368 3.26 -23.44 9.45
CA GLN A 368 2.14 -22.58 9.06
C GLN A 368 2.59 -21.14 8.83
N VAL A 369 3.51 -20.61 9.65
CA VAL A 369 4.16 -19.31 9.43
C VAL A 369 4.86 -19.28 8.07
N GLU A 370 5.69 -20.29 7.79
CA GLU A 370 6.38 -20.44 6.50
C GLU A 370 5.40 -20.53 5.32
N ALA A 371 4.28 -21.24 5.50
CA ALA A 371 3.26 -21.34 4.45
C ALA A 371 2.63 -19.98 4.13
N VAL A 372 2.25 -19.20 5.15
CA VAL A 372 1.69 -17.85 4.97
C VAL A 372 2.72 -16.91 4.33
N ALA A 373 3.97 -16.92 4.78
CA ALA A 373 5.04 -16.14 4.16
C ALA A 373 5.25 -16.52 2.69
N ALA A 374 5.24 -17.82 2.35
CA ALA A 374 5.33 -18.28 0.97
C ALA A 374 4.14 -17.83 0.11
N PHE A 375 2.92 -17.77 0.67
CA PHE A 375 1.76 -17.19 0.01
C PHE A 375 1.96 -15.70 -0.29
N LEU A 376 2.40 -14.92 0.69
CA LEU A 376 2.67 -13.48 0.54
C LEU A 376 3.76 -13.21 -0.52
N ARG A 377 4.84 -14.00 -0.53
CA ARG A 377 5.89 -13.95 -1.57
C ARG A 377 5.33 -14.24 -2.96
N VAL A 378 4.44 -15.23 -3.08
CA VAL A 378 3.83 -15.60 -4.36
C VAL A 378 2.90 -14.51 -4.90
N ILE A 379 2.05 -13.91 -4.08
CA ILE A 379 1.17 -12.81 -4.54
C ILE A 379 1.96 -11.56 -4.90
N ASN A 380 3.06 -11.28 -4.19
CA ASN A 380 3.95 -10.17 -4.52
C ASN A 380 4.64 -10.40 -5.86
N ALA A 381 5.20 -11.59 -6.09
CA ALA A 381 5.82 -11.91 -7.37
C ALA A 381 4.81 -11.87 -8.53
N LEU A 382 3.55 -12.25 -8.31
CA LEU A 382 2.49 -12.11 -9.30
C LEU A 382 2.22 -10.63 -9.64
N GLU A 383 2.14 -9.77 -8.63
CA GLU A 383 1.93 -8.34 -8.84
C GLU A 383 3.13 -7.68 -9.55
N ASN A 384 4.37 -8.01 -9.17
CA ASN A 384 5.58 -7.53 -9.84
C ASN A 384 5.60 -7.90 -11.33
N ILE A 385 5.22 -9.15 -11.65
CA ILE A 385 5.09 -9.60 -13.04
C ILE A 385 4.01 -8.80 -13.78
N ASP A 386 2.84 -8.60 -13.16
CA ASP A 386 1.73 -7.87 -13.79
C ASP A 386 2.08 -6.36 -13.95
N SER A 387 2.81 -5.78 -13.00
CA SER A 387 3.36 -4.42 -13.03
C SER A 387 4.40 -4.24 -14.15
N ALA A 388 5.38 -5.15 -14.24
CA ALA A 388 6.38 -5.16 -15.32
C ALA A 388 5.71 -5.19 -16.71
N ILE A 389 4.71 -6.06 -16.89
CA ILE A 389 3.93 -6.14 -18.13
C ILE A 389 3.18 -4.83 -18.41
N ARG A 390 2.56 -4.18 -17.40
CA ARG A 390 1.86 -2.89 -17.57
C ARG A 390 2.83 -1.78 -17.99
N LEU A 391 4.01 -1.71 -17.38
CA LEU A 391 5.07 -0.75 -17.70
C LEU A 391 5.58 -0.97 -19.13
N GLN A 392 5.90 -2.21 -19.51
CA GLN A 392 6.33 -2.56 -20.86
C GLN A 392 5.28 -2.26 -21.93
N ARG A 393 3.99 -2.48 -21.64
CA ARG A 393 2.90 -2.06 -22.54
C ARG A 393 2.86 -0.54 -22.70
N SER A 394 3.10 0.21 -21.62
CA SER A 394 3.20 1.67 -21.66
C SER A 394 4.42 2.13 -22.48
N ALA A 395 5.57 1.44 -22.35
CA ALA A 395 6.76 1.65 -23.16
C ALA A 395 6.47 1.46 -24.67
N LEU A 396 5.74 0.39 -25.04
CA LEU A 396 5.37 0.12 -26.44
C LEU A 396 4.48 1.20 -27.05
N LYS A 397 3.64 1.86 -26.24
CA LYS A 397 2.75 2.96 -26.64
C LYS A 397 3.44 4.32 -26.63
N SER A 398 4.51 4.50 -25.85
CA SER A 398 5.20 5.78 -25.73
C SER A 398 5.90 6.18 -27.03
N ARG A 399 5.59 7.39 -27.51
CA ARG A 399 6.30 8.05 -28.63
C ARG A 399 7.56 8.78 -28.16
N ASN A 400 7.65 9.12 -26.87
CA ASN A 400 8.82 9.77 -26.28
C ASN A 400 9.85 8.71 -25.86
N ALA A 401 11.09 8.86 -26.35
CA ALA A 401 12.19 7.91 -26.11
C ALA A 401 12.62 7.86 -24.65
N ALA A 402 12.79 9.01 -23.99
CA ALA A 402 13.15 9.07 -22.57
C ALA A 402 12.08 8.43 -21.67
N ARG A 403 10.80 8.73 -21.93
CA ARG A 403 9.68 8.10 -21.21
C ARG A 403 9.62 6.58 -21.46
N ARG A 404 9.94 6.14 -22.68
CA ARG A 404 10.03 4.71 -23.01
C ARG A 404 11.15 4.04 -22.21
N ALA A 405 12.33 4.64 -22.16
CA ALA A 405 13.47 4.13 -21.40
C ALA A 405 13.11 3.99 -19.91
N ARG A 406 12.49 5.01 -19.29
CA ARG A 406 12.02 4.95 -17.90
C ARG A 406 11.06 3.79 -17.64
N PHE A 407 10.06 3.58 -18.50
CA PHE A 407 9.15 2.45 -18.36
C PHE A 407 9.86 1.10 -18.46
N VAL A 408 10.86 0.97 -19.34
CA VAL A 408 11.60 -0.29 -19.47
C VAL A 408 12.52 -0.52 -18.27
N ALA A 409 13.25 0.51 -17.83
CA ALA A 409 14.10 0.43 -16.66
C ALA A 409 13.31 0.00 -15.41
N ARG A 410 12.17 0.65 -15.14
CA ARG A 410 11.28 0.26 -14.04
C ARG A 410 10.75 -1.16 -14.21
N SER A 411 10.35 -1.56 -15.42
CA SER A 411 9.89 -2.93 -15.64
C SER A 411 10.98 -3.98 -15.41
N ALA A 412 12.25 -3.64 -15.66
CA ALA A 412 13.35 -4.55 -15.41
C ALA A 412 13.55 -4.76 -13.90
N ARG A 413 13.40 -3.70 -13.09
CA ARG A 413 13.42 -3.78 -11.62
C ARG A 413 12.32 -4.68 -11.09
N GLU A 414 11.08 -4.52 -11.56
CA GLU A 414 9.96 -5.35 -11.11
C GLU A 414 10.17 -6.84 -11.47
N ILE A 415 10.85 -7.15 -12.59
CA ILE A 415 11.26 -8.54 -12.89
C ILE A 415 12.34 -9.02 -11.93
N GLU A 416 13.29 -8.17 -11.54
CA GLU A 416 14.34 -8.47 -10.55
C GLU A 416 13.72 -8.76 -9.18
N ASP A 417 12.80 -7.92 -8.72
CA ASP A 417 12.08 -8.09 -7.45
C ASP A 417 11.32 -9.43 -7.43
N ALA A 418 10.59 -9.74 -8.52
CA ALA A 418 9.91 -11.04 -8.65
C ALA A 418 10.88 -12.24 -8.62
N ILE A 419 12.09 -12.09 -9.17
CA ILE A 419 13.14 -13.13 -9.12
C ILE A 419 13.65 -13.28 -7.69
N GLU A 420 13.99 -12.16 -7.03
CA GLU A 420 14.58 -12.14 -5.68
C GLU A 420 13.60 -12.71 -4.65
N VAL A 421 12.33 -12.29 -4.69
CA VAL A 421 11.27 -12.79 -3.79
C VAL A 421 11.06 -14.30 -3.93
N LEU A 422 10.98 -14.81 -5.17
CA LEU A 422 10.76 -16.24 -5.43
C LEU A 422 12.00 -17.07 -5.11
N ALA A 423 13.18 -16.63 -5.56
CA ALA A 423 14.43 -17.37 -5.35
C ALA A 423 14.83 -17.39 -3.88
N GLY A 424 14.63 -16.29 -3.14
CA GLY A 424 14.94 -16.19 -1.71
C GLY A 424 14.21 -17.22 -0.84
N ALA A 425 13.05 -17.70 -1.28
CA ALA A 425 12.28 -18.75 -0.60
C ALA A 425 12.23 -20.08 -1.38
N SER A 426 13.05 -20.26 -2.43
CA SER A 426 13.05 -21.45 -3.29
C SER A 426 11.68 -21.79 -3.90
N LEU A 427 10.88 -20.76 -4.23
CA LEU A 427 9.53 -20.90 -4.78
C LEU A 427 9.55 -20.83 -6.31
N HIS A 428 8.81 -21.72 -6.96
CA HIS A 428 8.59 -21.73 -8.41
C HIS A 428 9.88 -21.55 -9.27
N PRO A 429 10.89 -22.45 -9.18
CA PRO A 429 12.16 -22.31 -9.91
C PRO A 429 11.99 -22.24 -11.44
N ASP A 430 10.97 -22.87 -12.00
CA ASP A 430 10.61 -22.75 -13.41
C ASP A 430 10.17 -21.33 -13.79
N ALA A 431 9.43 -20.65 -12.91
CA ALA A 431 9.03 -19.25 -13.09
C ALA A 431 10.26 -18.35 -13.03
N VAL A 432 11.13 -18.55 -12.03
CA VAL A 432 12.41 -17.82 -11.89
C VAL A 432 13.27 -17.96 -13.15
N THR A 433 13.34 -19.15 -13.73
CA THR A 433 14.06 -19.38 -15.01
C THR A 433 13.46 -18.57 -16.16
N LEU A 434 12.13 -18.49 -16.24
CA LEU A 434 11.44 -17.71 -17.27
C LEU A 434 11.62 -16.20 -17.06
N LEU A 435 11.59 -15.73 -15.81
CA LEU A 435 11.80 -14.33 -15.44
C LEU A 435 13.23 -13.89 -15.75
N ASN A 436 14.24 -14.71 -15.44
CA ASN A 436 15.63 -14.42 -15.84
C ASN A 436 15.76 -14.27 -17.36
N LYS A 437 15.08 -15.12 -18.13
CA LYS A 437 14.99 -14.98 -19.59
C LYS A 437 14.21 -13.74 -20.01
N ALA A 438 13.21 -13.30 -19.24
CA ALA A 438 12.43 -12.09 -19.53
C ALA A 438 13.24 -10.81 -19.29
N ARG A 439 14.04 -10.79 -18.22
CA ARG A 439 14.91 -9.69 -17.79
C ARG A 439 16.02 -9.37 -18.80
N SER A 440 16.77 -10.38 -19.23
CA SER A 440 17.94 -10.22 -20.12
C SER A 440 17.74 -9.26 -21.32
N PRO A 441 16.65 -9.32 -22.11
CA PRO A 441 16.45 -8.41 -23.24
C PRO A 441 16.00 -6.98 -22.86
N VAL A 442 15.64 -6.71 -21.61
CA VAL A 442 15.14 -5.40 -21.14
C VAL A 442 16.08 -4.69 -20.15
N THR A 443 17.07 -5.39 -19.60
CA THR A 443 18.13 -4.78 -18.78
C THR A 443 19.19 -4.11 -19.65
N GLY A 444 19.53 -2.85 -19.35
CA GLY A 444 20.63 -2.13 -20.00
C GLY A 444 20.43 -1.86 -21.50
N CYS A 445 19.20 -1.99 -22.03
CA CYS A 445 18.94 -1.69 -23.44
C CYS A 445 18.63 -0.21 -23.66
N GLU A 446 19.44 0.48 -24.46
CA GLU A 446 19.17 1.87 -24.84
C GLU A 446 19.50 2.12 -26.33
N PRO A 447 18.49 2.33 -27.21
CA PRO A 447 17.06 2.16 -26.99
C PRO A 447 16.62 0.68 -27.05
N CYS A 448 15.78 0.25 -26.12
CA CYS A 448 15.17 -1.09 -26.20
C CYS A 448 14.30 -1.25 -27.46
N SER A 449 14.55 -2.32 -28.22
CA SER A 449 13.70 -2.64 -29.37
C SER A 449 12.30 -3.07 -28.91
N LYS A 450 11.25 -2.67 -29.66
CA LYS A 450 9.87 -3.14 -29.39
C LYS A 450 9.76 -4.67 -29.44
N THR A 451 10.61 -5.33 -30.21
CA THR A 451 10.69 -6.80 -30.29
C THR A 451 11.21 -7.41 -28.99
N ALA A 452 12.25 -6.83 -28.40
CA ALA A 452 12.78 -7.23 -27.09
C ALA A 452 11.71 -7.10 -26.01
N ILE A 453 11.01 -5.95 -25.95
CA ILE A 453 9.92 -5.73 -24.99
C ILE A 453 8.81 -6.77 -25.16
N ARG A 454 8.34 -7.03 -26.38
CA ARG A 454 7.32 -8.08 -26.62
C ARG A 454 7.80 -9.49 -26.25
N LYS A 455 9.10 -9.76 -26.35
CA LYS A 455 9.71 -11.04 -25.96
C LYS A 455 9.72 -11.20 -24.44
N ALA A 456 10.01 -10.13 -23.68
CA ALA A 456 9.88 -10.09 -22.23
C ALA A 456 8.43 -10.40 -21.80
N ILE A 457 7.45 -9.65 -22.32
CA ILE A 457 6.00 -9.85 -22.04
C ILE A 457 5.56 -11.32 -22.18
N ARG A 458 6.00 -12.00 -23.24
CA ARG A 458 5.64 -13.41 -23.45
C ARG A 458 6.22 -14.32 -22.37
N ARG A 459 7.44 -14.06 -21.92
CA ARG A 459 8.14 -14.85 -20.90
C ARG A 459 7.59 -14.58 -19.51
N GLU A 460 7.28 -13.32 -19.19
CA GLU A 460 6.58 -12.93 -17.96
C GLU A 460 5.21 -13.60 -17.85
N ARG A 461 4.40 -13.59 -18.91
CA ARG A 461 3.12 -14.33 -18.94
C ARG A 461 3.30 -15.83 -18.73
N ALA A 462 4.33 -16.42 -19.34
CA ALA A 462 4.64 -17.83 -19.13
C ALA A 462 5.07 -18.10 -17.68
N ALA A 463 5.88 -17.22 -17.07
CA ALA A 463 6.30 -17.30 -15.68
C ALA A 463 5.10 -17.19 -14.74
N ARG A 464 4.21 -16.20 -14.96
CA ARG A 464 2.94 -16.06 -14.23
C ARG A 464 2.13 -17.35 -14.27
N GLY A 465 2.03 -17.96 -15.44
CA GLY A 465 1.36 -19.27 -15.64
C GLY A 465 2.04 -20.45 -14.94
N ARG A 466 3.28 -20.32 -14.47
CA ARG A 466 3.95 -21.32 -13.60
C ARG A 466 3.68 -21.08 -12.10
N ILE A 467 3.17 -19.90 -11.74
CA ILE A 467 2.85 -19.50 -10.37
C ILE A 467 1.36 -19.68 -10.07
N ALA A 468 0.48 -19.23 -10.97
CA ALA A 468 -0.96 -19.33 -10.85
C ALA A 468 -1.63 -19.63 -12.20
N SER A 469 -2.80 -20.26 -12.18
CA SER A 469 -3.59 -20.58 -13.39
C SER A 469 -4.55 -19.47 -13.77
#